data_AF-I4VQI5-F1
#
_entry.id   AF-I4VQI5-F1
#
_cell.length_a   1.000
_cell.length_b   1.000
_cell.length_c   1.000
_cell.angle_alpha   90.00
_cell.angle_beta   90.00
_cell.angle_gamma   90.00
#
_symmetry.space_group_name_H-M   'P 1'
#
loop_
_entity.id
_entity.type
_entity.pdbx_description
1 polymer ?
#
loop_
_entity_poly.entity_id
_entity_poly.type
_entity_poly.pdbx_seq_one_letter_code
_entity_poly.pdbx_strand_id
1 'polypeptide(L)'
;MHESIQLGDMVFVSDGGEGIGSVREIRPEPPELVIYIENAGDFELPLSAVRGVHSGKVVLDVTRLEPRLREATRHVRDAADPSYQARGNGVDEEE
;
A
#
# COMPACT_ATOMS: atom_id res chain seq x y z
N MET A 1 -13.37 10.78 -15.04
CA MET A 1 -12.29 9.99 -15.65
C MET A 1 -11.94 8.91 -14.65
N HIS A 2 -11.97 7.63 -15.03
CA HIS A 2 -11.38 6.58 -14.19
C HIS A 2 -9.87 6.59 -14.47
N GLU A 3 -9.06 6.89 -13.45
CA GLU A 3 -7.61 6.79 -13.57
C GLU A 3 -7.20 5.32 -13.72
N SER A 4 -6.14 5.07 -14.50
CA SER A 4 -5.62 3.72 -14.72
C SER A 4 -4.56 3.39 -13.68
N ILE A 5 -4.57 2.15 -13.17
CA ILE A 5 -3.55 1.66 -12.23
C ILE A 5 -2.20 1.61 -12.93
N GLN A 6 -1.16 2.10 -12.28
CA GLN A 6 0.22 2.06 -12.75
C GLN A 6 1.11 1.25 -11.79
N LEU A 7 2.23 0.76 -12.31
CA LEU A 7 3.27 0.17 -11.48
C LEU A 7 3.84 1.23 -10.53
N GLY A 8 4.02 0.87 -9.26
CA GLY A 8 4.47 1.77 -8.21
C GLY A 8 3.37 2.60 -7.56
N ASP A 9 2.12 2.55 -8.05
CA ASP A 9 1.00 3.23 -7.38
C ASP A 9 0.87 2.74 -5.93
N MET A 10 0.60 3.67 -5.02
CA MET A 10 0.52 3.38 -3.59
C MET A 10 -0.83 2.75 -3.24
N VAL A 11 -0.80 1.68 -2.46
CA VAL A 11 -1.98 0.86 -2.13
C VAL A 11 -2.50 1.21 -0.74
N PHE A 12 -3.82 1.35 -0.60
CA PHE A 12 -4.51 1.71 0.63
C PHE A 12 -5.68 0.77 0.91
N VAL A 13 -6.00 0.51 2.17
CA VAL A 13 -7.20 -0.27 2.57
C VAL A 13 -8.43 0.57 2.87
N SER A 14 -8.26 1.87 3.05
CA SER A 14 -9.35 2.82 3.29
C SER A 14 -8.99 4.17 2.69
N ASP A 15 -9.97 4.87 2.16
CA ASP A 15 -9.79 6.26 1.76
C ASP A 15 -9.45 7.11 3.00
N GLY A 16 -8.38 7.89 2.92
CA GLY A 16 -7.80 8.62 4.07
C GLY A 16 -6.97 7.77 5.05
N GLY A 17 -6.75 6.49 4.78
CA GLY A 17 -5.83 5.65 5.55
C GLY A 17 -4.36 5.85 5.16
N GLU A 18 -3.48 5.12 5.84
CA GLU A 18 -2.06 5.04 5.51
C GLU A 18 -1.81 4.05 4.36
N GLY A 19 -0.82 4.34 3.53
CA GLY A 19 -0.40 3.44 2.45
C GLY A 19 0.22 2.17 3.04
N ILE A 20 -0.23 1.00 2.58
CA ILE A 20 0.25 -0.30 3.07
C ILE A 20 1.35 -0.89 2.18
N GLY A 21 1.60 -0.29 1.01
CA GLY A 21 2.36 -0.94 -0.04
C GLY A 21 2.26 -0.26 -1.41
N SER A 22 2.70 -0.98 -2.44
CA SER A 22 2.68 -0.49 -3.83
C SER A 22 2.38 -1.58 -4.85
N VAL A 23 1.88 -1.18 -6.03
CA VAL A 23 1.63 -2.09 -7.16
C VAL A 23 2.95 -2.54 -7.77
N ARG A 24 3.12 -3.86 -7.89
CA ARG A 24 4.31 -4.54 -8.44
C ARG A 24 4.10 -5.05 -9.86
N GLU A 25 2.89 -5.51 -10.15
CA GLU A 25 2.53 -6.11 -11.44
C GLU A 25 1.04 -5.91 -11.71
N ILE A 26 0.68 -5.77 -12.99
CA ILE A 26 -0.71 -5.71 -13.46
C ILE A 26 -0.87 -6.81 -14.51
N ARG A 27 -1.72 -7.80 -14.21
CA ARG A 27 -1.99 -8.93 -15.10
C ARG A 27 -3.33 -8.70 -15.81
N PRO A 28 -3.37 -8.75 -17.15
CA PRO A 28 -4.61 -8.47 -17.88
C PRO A 28 -5.58 -9.67 -17.93
N GLU A 29 -5.07 -10.90 -17.90
CA GLU A 29 -5.88 -12.12 -18.12
C GLU A 29 -5.37 -13.31 -17.27
N PRO A 30 -6.06 -13.69 -16.17
CA PRO A 30 -7.20 -12.98 -15.57
C PRO A 30 -6.80 -11.60 -15.03
N PRO A 31 -7.74 -10.64 -14.90
CA PRO A 31 -7.46 -9.32 -14.35
C PRO A 31 -7.05 -9.39 -12.87
N GLU A 32 -5.75 -9.29 -12.61
CA GLU A 32 -5.14 -9.40 -11.28
C GLU A 32 -4.07 -8.33 -11.07
N LEU A 33 -3.80 -8.04 -9.80
CA LEU A 33 -2.73 -7.16 -9.36
C LEU A 33 -1.82 -7.95 -8.43
N VAL A 34 -0.51 -7.75 -8.60
CA VAL A 34 0.46 -8.10 -7.58
C VAL A 34 0.82 -6.81 -6.84
N ILE A 35 0.68 -6.81 -5.52
CA ILE A 35 1.06 -5.70 -4.65
C ILE A 35 2.14 -6.16 -3.68
N TYR A 36 3.09 -5.28 -3.38
CA TYR A 36 4.01 -5.47 -2.26
C TYR A 36 3.43 -4.81 -1.02
N ILE A 37 3.41 -5.52 0.11
CA ILE A 37 3.09 -4.97 1.43
C ILE A 37 4.35 -4.96 2.28
N GLU A 38 4.62 -3.82 2.91
CA GLU A 38 5.76 -3.67 3.79
C GLU A 38 5.70 -4.69 4.94
N ASN A 39 6.83 -5.36 5.19
CA ASN A 39 6.96 -6.41 6.22
C ASN A 39 6.11 -7.67 5.99
N ALA A 40 5.41 -7.80 4.86
CA ALA A 40 4.59 -8.98 4.53
C ALA A 40 4.88 -9.60 3.15
N GLY A 41 5.49 -8.85 2.23
CA GLY A 41 5.88 -9.34 0.90
C GLY A 41 4.80 -9.15 -0.16
N ASP A 42 4.87 -9.94 -1.23
CA ASP A 42 3.99 -9.80 -2.39
C ASP A 42 2.68 -10.58 -2.22
N PHE A 43 1.57 -9.98 -2.66
CA PHE A 43 0.23 -10.53 -2.62
C PHE A 43 -0.46 -10.36 -3.97
N GLU A 44 -1.16 -11.41 -4.39
CA GLU A 44 -1.99 -11.40 -5.59
C GLU A 44 -3.43 -11.12 -5.18
N LEU A 45 -4.10 -10.22 -5.90
CA LEU A 45 -5.52 -9.94 -5.69
C LEU A 45 -6.22 -9.66 -7.02
N PRO A 46 -7.51 -10.03 -7.14
CA PRO A 46 -8.27 -9.72 -8.33
C PRO A 46 -8.47 -8.22 -8.46
N LEU A 47 -8.53 -7.70 -9.69
CA LEU A 47 -8.83 -6.29 -9.94
C LEU A 47 -10.18 -5.86 -9.35
N SER A 48 -11.12 -6.80 -9.16
CA SER A 48 -12.41 -6.58 -8.50
C SER A 48 -12.32 -6.21 -7.02
N ALA A 49 -11.17 -6.45 -6.38
CA ALA A 49 -10.89 -5.99 -5.02
C ALA A 49 -10.45 -4.51 -4.97
N VAL A 50 -10.24 -3.85 -6.11
CA VAL A 50 -9.99 -2.41 -6.16
C VAL A 50 -11.31 -1.65 -6.08
N ARG A 51 -11.45 -0.82 -5.04
CA ARG A 51 -12.59 0.07 -4.83
C ARG A 51 -12.49 1.35 -5.65
N GLY A 52 -11.29 1.89 -5.83
CA GLY A 52 -11.07 3.13 -6.55
C GLY A 52 -9.60 3.40 -6.82
N VAL A 53 -9.35 4.23 -7.84
CA VAL A 53 -8.02 4.67 -8.24
C VAL A 53 -8.07 6.18 -8.44
N HIS A 54 -7.24 6.93 -7.74
CA HIS A 54 -7.13 8.36 -7.92
C HIS A 54 -5.78 8.91 -7.45
N SER A 55 -5.18 9.81 -8.23
CA SER A 55 -3.95 10.52 -7.85
C SER A 55 -2.79 9.59 -7.47
N GLY A 56 -2.57 8.50 -8.23
CA GLY A 56 -1.53 7.50 -7.96
C GLY A 56 -1.79 6.63 -6.72
N LYS A 57 -3.04 6.63 -6.22
CA LYS A 57 -3.48 5.80 -5.09
C LYS A 57 -4.46 4.74 -5.58
N VAL A 58 -4.23 3.50 -5.16
CA VAL A 58 -5.13 2.37 -5.36
C VAL A 58 -5.77 2.03 -4.03
N VAL A 59 -7.08 2.21 -3.92
CA VAL A 59 -7.84 1.91 -2.70
C VAL A 59 -8.50 0.54 -2.85
N LEU A 60 -8.21 -0.36 -1.93
CA LEU A 60 -8.75 -1.72 -1.87
C LEU A 60 -10.05 -1.78 -1.06
N ASP A 61 -10.93 -2.68 -1.48
CA ASP A 61 -12.11 -3.07 -0.71
C ASP A 61 -11.74 -4.18 0.27
N VAL A 62 -11.55 -3.81 1.55
CA VAL A 62 -11.21 -4.74 2.63
C VAL A 62 -12.15 -5.95 2.66
N THR A 63 -13.43 -5.77 2.32
CA THR A 63 -14.42 -6.86 2.35
C THR A 63 -14.16 -7.94 1.31
N ARG A 64 -13.40 -7.64 0.26
CA ARG A 64 -13.00 -8.56 -0.82
C ARG A 64 -11.60 -9.15 -0.65
N LEU A 65 -10.86 -8.73 0.36
CA LEU A 65 -9.52 -9.24 0.61
C LEU A 65 -9.56 -10.60 1.31
N GLU A 66 -8.63 -11.46 0.94
CA GLU A 66 -8.41 -12.74 1.61
C GLU A 66 -7.92 -12.54 3.05
N PRO A 67 -8.17 -13.50 3.96
CA PRO A 67 -7.79 -13.38 5.37
C PRO A 67 -6.31 -13.04 5.59
N ARG A 68 -5.42 -13.70 4.84
CA ARG A 68 -3.97 -13.48 4.93
C ARG A 68 -3.56 -12.04 4.59
N LEU A 69 -4.19 -11.46 3.58
CA LEU A 69 -3.95 -10.08 3.18
C LEU A 69 -4.49 -9.10 4.23
N ARG A 70 -5.66 -9.37 4.83
CA ARG A 70 -6.20 -8.57 5.94
C ARG A 70 -5.35 -8.63 7.20
N GLU A 71 -4.69 -9.76 7.46
CA GLU A 71 -3.75 -9.89 8.55
C GLU A 71 -2.48 -9.10 8.26
N ALA A 72 -1.92 -9.24 7.06
CA ALA A 72 -0.74 -8.48 6.62
C ALA A 72 -0.94 -6.96 6.80
N THR A 73 -2.12 -6.43 6.50
CA THR A 73 -2.40 -4.99 6.67
C THR A 73 -2.40 -4.52 8.13
N ARG A 74 -2.61 -5.42 9.11
CA ARG A 74 -2.51 -5.10 10.54
C ARG A 74 -1.07 -5.02 11.02
N HIS A 75 -0.21 -5.83 10.41
CA HIS A 75 1.19 -5.99 10.81
C HIS A 75 2.16 -5.05 10.08
N VAL A 76 1.70 -4.22 9.13
CA VAL A 76 2.53 -3.21 8.46
C VAL A 76 3.33 -2.36 9.48
N ARG A 77 2.76 -2.11 10.66
CA ARG A 77 3.37 -1.32 11.75
C ARG A 77 4.01 -2.13 12.88
N ASP A 78 4.06 -3.46 12.81
CA ASP A 78 4.68 -4.27 13.86
C ASP A 78 6.21 -4.09 13.90
N ALA A 79 6.80 -3.57 12.83
CA ALA A 79 8.24 -3.25 12.76
C ALA A 79 8.61 -1.91 13.42
N ALA A 80 7.69 -1.23 14.11
CA ALA A 80 8.04 -0.07 14.91
C ALA A 80 8.81 -0.53 16.16
N ASP A 81 10.13 -0.58 16.05
CA ASP A 81 11.00 -0.45 17.21
C ASP A 81 10.60 0.86 17.93
N PRO A 82 10.09 0.83 19.17
CA PRO A 82 9.65 2.04 19.89
C PRO A 82 10.83 2.99 20.19
N SER A 83 12.06 2.62 19.81
CA SER A 83 13.27 3.40 19.96
C SER A 83 13.60 4.31 18.77
N TYR A 84 12.78 4.37 17.71
CA TYR A 84 12.97 5.39 16.66
C TYR A 84 12.62 6.79 17.18
N GLN A 85 13.55 7.41 17.90
CA GLN A 85 13.59 8.84 18.07
C GLN A 85 14.15 9.43 16.78
N ALA A 86 13.31 10.14 16.03
CA ALA A 86 13.77 11.06 15.00
C ALA A 86 14.74 12.05 15.67
N ARG A 87 16.05 11.80 15.55
CA ARG A 87 17.09 12.73 15.98
C ARG A 87 16.88 14.00 15.16
N GLY A 88 16.56 15.09 15.85
CA GLY A 88 16.21 16.38 15.25
C GLY A 88 17.23 16.81 14.20
N ASN A 89 16.72 17.29 13.06
CA ASN A 89 17.49 18.10 12.13
C ASN A 89 17.91 19.37 12.86
N GLY A 90 19.14 19.37 13.39
CA GLY A 90 19.90 20.59 13.59
C GLY A 90 20.16 21.17 12.21
N VAL A 91 19.47 22.27 11.90
CA VAL A 91 19.91 23.19 10.86
C VAL A 91 21.01 24.04 11.50
N ASP A 92 22.25 23.64 11.31
CA ASP A 92 23.39 24.53 11.48
C ASP A 92 23.35 25.51 10.30
N GLU A 93 22.79 26.69 10.56
CA GLU A 93 23.03 27.90 9.77
C GLU A 93 24.47 28.36 10.08
N GLU A 94 25.40 28.16 9.14
CA GLU A 94 26.71 28.82 9.18
C GLU A 94 26.68 30.04 8.24
N GLU A 95 27.06 31.19 8.81
CA GLU A 95 27.09 32.55 8.25
C GLU A 95 28.01 32.74 7.03
#